data_AF-A0A212R5B3-F1
#
_entry.id   AF-A0A212R5B3-F1
#
_cell.length_a   1.000
_cell.length_b   1.000
_cell.length_c   1.000
_cell.angle_alpha   90.00
_cell.angle_beta   90.00
_cell.angle_gamma   90.00
#
_symmetry.space_group_name_H-M   'P 1'
#
loop_
_entity.id
_entity.type
_entity.pdbx_description
1 polymer ?
#
loop_
_entity_poly.entity_id
_entity_poly.type
_entity_poly.pdbx_seq_one_letter_code
_entity_poly.pdbx_strand_id
1 'polypeptide(L)'
;MVKNDVITHAEDPANPWYTPEGDACGRHANVMVSSSATASDAYAIDVWMQAPFHAVGMLDPRLLRVGYGAYREADGGWQMGAALDVLRGWEGIPEGIAFPIRWPGEGTTTFLRAFEVGEYPDPLAHCGYSAPAGLPILMLFGTGSFTPSITAHQLLRDGTPVAHCVFDETTYTHPDSAQRSLGRAILNSRDAVVILPRDPLGPGSRYTVSITVNGRSYTWSFFVAAGASATAIVPEAQVR
;
A
#
# COMPACT_ATOMS: atom_id res chain seq x y z
N MET A 1 5.28 -3.93 -19.53
CA MET A 1 6.12 -3.29 -18.50
C MET A 1 7.61 -3.38 -18.83
N VAL A 2 8.26 -4.55 -18.73
CA VAL A 2 9.71 -4.68 -19.00
C VAL A 2 10.04 -4.43 -20.47
N LYS A 3 9.46 -5.23 -21.37
CA LYS A 3 9.79 -5.19 -22.82
C LYS A 3 9.48 -3.90 -23.55
N ASN A 4 8.62 -3.04 -23.00
CA ASN A 4 8.14 -1.83 -23.65
C ASN A 4 8.29 -0.57 -22.79
N ASP A 5 8.91 -0.67 -21.61
CA ASP A 5 9.09 0.41 -20.63
C ASP A 5 7.81 1.17 -20.21
N VAL A 6 6.62 0.58 -20.41
CA VAL A 6 5.32 1.18 -20.04
C VAL A 6 4.74 0.50 -18.81
N ILE A 7 4.50 1.28 -17.75
CA ILE A 7 3.89 0.84 -16.49
C ILE A 7 2.40 1.17 -16.52
N THR A 8 1.56 0.15 -16.64
CA THR A 8 0.11 0.32 -16.63
C THR A 8 -0.57 -1.00 -16.30
N HIS A 9 -1.84 -0.92 -15.90
CA HIS A 9 -2.68 -2.09 -15.63
C HIS A 9 -3.20 -2.77 -16.91
N ALA A 10 -3.52 -2.01 -17.96
CA ALA A 10 -4.07 -2.57 -19.20
C ALA A 10 -2.98 -2.72 -20.27
N GLU A 11 -2.80 -3.91 -20.84
CA GLU A 11 -1.86 -4.08 -21.94
C GLU A 11 -2.44 -3.57 -23.26
N ASP A 12 -1.58 -3.05 -24.12
CA ASP A 12 -1.93 -2.67 -25.49
C ASP A 12 -1.94 -3.91 -26.40
N PRO A 13 -3.09 -4.32 -26.99
CA PRO A 13 -3.16 -5.47 -27.88
C PRO A 13 -2.33 -5.35 -29.16
N ALA A 14 -1.91 -4.14 -29.54
CA ALA A 14 -1.00 -3.93 -30.68
C ALA A 14 0.47 -4.21 -30.32
N ASN A 15 0.80 -4.40 -29.05
CA ASN A 15 2.15 -4.66 -28.60
C ASN A 15 2.58 -6.11 -28.94
N PRO A 16 3.78 -6.35 -29.53
CA PRO A 16 4.25 -7.70 -29.87
C PRO A 16 4.38 -8.66 -28.67
N TRP A 17 4.45 -8.14 -27.45
CA TRP A 17 4.57 -8.92 -26.21
C TRP A 17 3.25 -9.03 -25.44
N TYR A 18 2.14 -8.56 -26.01
CA TYR A 18 0.80 -8.68 -25.43
C TYR A 18 0.40 -10.13 -25.22
N THR A 19 -0.28 -10.40 -24.09
CA THR A 19 -1.03 -11.64 -23.92
C THR A 19 -2.42 -11.35 -23.34
N PRO A 20 -3.48 -12.03 -23.79
CA PRO A 20 -4.81 -11.91 -23.17
C PRO A 20 -4.78 -12.20 -21.66
N GLU A 21 -3.96 -13.15 -21.22
CA GLU A 21 -3.82 -13.52 -19.82
C GLU A 21 -3.09 -12.44 -19.00
N GLY A 22 -2.04 -11.83 -19.55
CA GLY A 22 -1.30 -10.73 -18.95
C GLY A 22 -2.18 -9.49 -18.76
N ASP A 23 -2.91 -9.09 -19.80
CA ASP A 23 -3.89 -7.99 -19.77
C ASP A 23 -5.01 -8.25 -18.76
N ALA A 24 -5.56 -9.47 -18.74
CA ALA A 24 -6.57 -9.84 -17.77
C ALA A 24 -6.04 -9.80 -16.33
N CYS A 25 -4.77 -10.17 -16.11
CA CYS A 25 -4.13 -10.05 -14.80
C CYS A 25 -3.90 -8.59 -14.41
N GLY A 26 -3.22 -7.81 -15.26
CA GLY A 26 -2.83 -6.43 -14.96
C GLY A 26 -4.02 -5.54 -14.56
N ARG A 27 -5.17 -5.69 -15.23
CA ARG A 27 -6.42 -4.95 -14.93
C ARG A 27 -7.02 -5.24 -13.55
N HIS A 28 -6.57 -6.30 -12.89
CA HIS A 28 -7.06 -6.74 -11.58
C HIS A 28 -5.96 -6.81 -10.52
N ALA A 29 -4.74 -6.41 -10.87
CA ALA A 29 -3.56 -6.62 -10.08
C ALA A 29 -2.98 -5.31 -9.55
N ASN A 30 -2.33 -5.37 -8.40
CA ASN A 30 -1.26 -4.45 -8.10
C ASN A 30 -0.12 -4.71 -9.09
N VAL A 31 0.46 -3.67 -9.68
CA VAL A 31 1.60 -3.80 -10.61
C VAL A 31 2.78 -2.97 -10.11
N MET A 32 4.00 -3.42 -10.39
CA MET A 32 5.23 -2.71 -10.04
C MET A 32 6.32 -3.03 -11.04
N VAL A 33 7.35 -2.18 -11.09
CA VAL A 33 8.54 -2.39 -11.92
C VAL A 33 9.80 -1.99 -11.18
N SER A 34 10.89 -2.73 -11.36
CA SER A 34 12.21 -2.33 -10.87
C SER A 34 13.17 -2.12 -12.02
N SER A 35 14.09 -1.18 -11.90
CA SER A 35 15.22 -1.02 -12.82
C SER A 35 16.35 -2.03 -12.58
N SER A 36 16.16 -2.97 -11.65
CA SER A 36 17.10 -4.05 -11.36
C SER A 36 16.54 -5.40 -11.78
N ALA A 37 17.21 -6.08 -12.71
CA ALA A 37 16.89 -7.47 -13.08
C ALA A 37 17.07 -8.45 -11.91
N THR A 38 17.77 -8.05 -10.84
CA THR A 38 18.01 -8.86 -9.64
C THR A 38 17.04 -8.58 -8.50
N ALA A 39 16.10 -7.63 -8.66
CA ALA A 39 15.06 -7.38 -7.67
C ALA A 39 14.25 -8.67 -7.41
N SER A 40 14.05 -9.02 -6.14
CA SER A 40 13.42 -10.28 -5.74
C SER A 40 11.89 -10.21 -5.84
N ASP A 41 11.21 -11.36 -5.82
CA ASP A 41 9.74 -11.38 -5.74
C ASP A 41 9.26 -10.81 -4.40
N ALA A 42 10.00 -11.08 -3.31
CA ALA A 42 9.72 -10.52 -1.99
C ALA A 42 9.80 -8.99 -1.99
N TYR A 43 10.75 -8.42 -2.74
CA TYR A 43 10.84 -6.97 -2.90
C TYR A 43 9.58 -6.37 -3.55
N ALA A 44 8.93 -7.04 -4.51
CA ALA A 44 7.67 -6.56 -5.05
C ALA A 44 6.54 -6.55 -4.01
N ILE A 45 6.48 -7.57 -3.16
CA ILE A 45 5.52 -7.63 -2.04
C ILE A 45 5.77 -6.46 -1.07
N ASP A 46 7.02 -6.19 -0.74
CA ASP A 46 7.41 -5.11 0.16
C ASP A 46 7.04 -3.73 -0.40
N VAL A 47 7.26 -3.50 -1.70
CA VAL A 47 6.88 -2.28 -2.42
C VAL A 47 5.39 -2.00 -2.31
N TRP A 48 4.54 -3.01 -2.51
CA TRP A 48 3.09 -2.82 -2.37
C TRP A 48 2.65 -2.69 -0.92
N MET A 49 3.28 -3.41 0.02
CA MET A 49 2.91 -3.37 1.44
C MET A 49 3.35 -2.09 2.16
N GLN A 50 4.29 -1.33 1.59
CA GLN A 50 4.63 0.01 2.07
C GLN A 50 3.82 1.12 1.41
N ALA A 51 2.94 0.82 0.45
CA ALA A 51 2.15 1.77 -0.33
C ALA A 51 0.66 1.62 0.03
N PRO A 52 0.02 2.64 0.64
CA PRO A 52 -1.29 2.46 1.27
C PRO A 52 -2.40 2.04 0.31
N PHE A 53 -2.42 2.53 -0.94
CA PHE A 53 -3.49 2.18 -1.87
C PHE A 53 -3.36 0.74 -2.38
N HIS A 54 -2.15 0.29 -2.70
CA HIS A 54 -1.88 -1.11 -3.05
C HIS A 54 -2.11 -2.05 -1.87
N ALA A 55 -1.67 -1.68 -0.67
CA ALA A 55 -1.79 -2.49 0.54
C ALA A 55 -3.25 -2.74 0.93
N VAL A 56 -4.17 -1.80 0.68
CA VAL A 56 -5.62 -1.99 0.94
C VAL A 56 -6.16 -3.22 0.20
N GLY A 57 -5.78 -3.42 -1.06
CA GLY A 57 -6.19 -4.59 -1.84
C GLY A 57 -5.56 -5.90 -1.33
N MET A 58 -4.32 -5.85 -0.85
CA MET A 58 -3.61 -7.03 -0.34
C MET A 58 -4.07 -7.46 1.06
N LEU A 59 -4.49 -6.52 1.90
CA LEU A 59 -4.99 -6.75 3.26
C LEU A 59 -6.48 -7.09 3.32
N ASP A 60 -7.10 -7.18 2.15
CA ASP A 60 -8.49 -7.45 1.98
C ASP A 60 -8.88 -8.86 2.47
N PRO A 61 -9.74 -9.00 3.49
CA PRO A 61 -10.08 -10.32 4.03
C PRO A 61 -10.95 -11.15 3.07
N ARG A 62 -11.48 -10.55 2.00
CA ARG A 62 -12.17 -11.30 0.94
C ARG A 62 -11.19 -11.98 0.00
N LEU A 63 -9.93 -11.52 -0.08
CA LEU A 63 -8.93 -12.04 -0.99
C LEU A 63 -8.36 -13.38 -0.47
N LEU A 64 -8.89 -14.50 -0.95
CA LEU A 64 -8.46 -15.84 -0.52
C LEU A 64 -7.50 -16.51 -1.50
N ARG A 65 -7.46 -16.02 -2.74
CA ARG A 65 -6.58 -16.52 -3.79
C ARG A 65 -5.96 -15.34 -4.50
N VAL A 66 -4.70 -15.49 -4.88
CA VAL A 66 -3.98 -14.49 -5.67
C VAL A 66 -3.28 -15.19 -6.83
N GLY A 67 -3.18 -14.49 -7.96
CA GLY A 67 -2.25 -14.82 -9.02
C GLY A 67 -1.04 -13.90 -8.91
N TYR A 68 0.17 -14.45 -8.91
CA TYR A 68 1.40 -13.67 -8.96
C TYR A 68 2.18 -14.03 -10.24
N GLY A 69 2.64 -13.02 -10.95
CA GLY A 69 3.53 -13.17 -12.09
C GLY A 69 4.63 -12.13 -12.06
N ALA A 70 5.86 -12.54 -12.38
CA ALA A 70 6.99 -11.64 -12.52
C ALA A 70 7.83 -12.00 -13.74
N TYR A 71 8.32 -10.98 -14.42
CA TYR A 71 9.24 -11.10 -15.54
C TYR A 71 10.47 -10.25 -15.29
N ARG A 72 11.64 -10.76 -15.67
CA ARG A 72 12.94 -10.09 -15.48
C ARG A 72 13.81 -10.27 -16.70
N GLU A 73 14.39 -9.18 -17.15
CA GLU A 73 15.41 -9.19 -18.19
C GLU A 73 16.22 -7.90 -18.10
N ALA A 74 17.52 -8.01 -18.31
CA ALA A 74 18.42 -6.86 -18.26
C ALA A 74 18.41 -6.11 -19.62
N ASP A 75 17.23 -5.65 -20.06
CA ASP A 75 16.99 -5.10 -21.40
C ASP A 75 16.19 -3.78 -21.39
N GLY A 76 16.78 -2.68 -20.89
CA GLY A 76 16.18 -1.34 -21.00
C GLY A 76 16.12 -0.57 -19.68
N GLY A 77 15.07 0.23 -19.51
CA GLY A 77 14.84 1.05 -18.32
C GLY A 77 14.33 0.22 -17.15
N TRP A 78 13.18 -0.44 -17.32
CA TRP A 78 12.63 -1.39 -16.36
C TRP A 78 13.13 -2.79 -16.66
N GLN A 79 13.72 -3.43 -15.66
CA GLN A 79 14.36 -4.73 -15.77
C GLN A 79 13.65 -5.84 -14.99
N MET A 80 12.69 -5.47 -14.14
CA MET A 80 11.71 -6.36 -13.53
C MET A 80 10.33 -5.72 -13.68
N GLY A 81 9.32 -6.54 -13.93
CA GLY A 81 7.91 -6.18 -13.73
C GLY A 81 7.21 -7.30 -12.98
N ALA A 82 6.35 -6.96 -12.03
CA ALA A 82 5.50 -7.93 -11.33
C ALA A 82 4.06 -7.46 -11.24
N ALA A 83 3.16 -8.43 -11.22
CA ALA A 83 1.72 -8.24 -11.02
C ALA A 83 1.21 -9.22 -9.96
N LEU A 84 0.41 -8.72 -9.02
CA LEU A 84 -0.31 -9.50 -8.03
C LEU A 84 -1.80 -9.22 -8.15
N ASP A 85 -2.57 -10.19 -8.63
CA ASP A 85 -4.02 -10.10 -8.73
C ASP A 85 -4.66 -10.04 -7.34
N VAL A 86 -5.24 -8.88 -7.03
CA VAL A 86 -5.86 -8.59 -5.73
C VAL A 86 -7.37 -8.47 -5.81
N LEU A 87 -7.99 -8.74 -6.97
CA LEU A 87 -9.44 -8.54 -7.18
C LEU A 87 -10.19 -9.81 -7.58
N ARG A 88 -9.65 -10.66 -8.46
CA ARG A 88 -10.42 -11.80 -9.00
C ARG A 88 -10.53 -12.98 -8.03
N GLY A 89 -9.67 -13.05 -7.02
CA GLY A 89 -9.70 -14.08 -5.98
C GLY A 89 -10.53 -13.72 -4.74
N TRP A 90 -11.44 -12.75 -4.88
CA TRP A 90 -12.37 -12.41 -3.80
C TRP A 90 -13.42 -13.48 -3.60
N GLU A 91 -13.61 -13.86 -2.35
CA GLU A 91 -14.66 -14.76 -1.88
C GLU A 91 -15.41 -14.11 -0.70
N GLY A 92 -16.08 -14.91 0.12
CA GLY A 92 -16.62 -14.44 1.39
C GLY A 92 -15.52 -14.18 2.43
N ILE A 93 -15.81 -13.32 3.41
CA ILE A 93 -14.94 -13.15 4.58
C ILE A 93 -14.93 -14.48 5.36
N PRO A 94 -13.75 -15.10 5.62
CA PRO A 94 -13.68 -16.33 6.40
C PRO A 94 -14.22 -16.16 7.83
N GLU A 95 -14.73 -17.26 8.39
CA GLU A 95 -15.17 -17.28 9.78
C GLU A 95 -14.03 -16.90 10.74
N GLY A 96 -14.35 -16.09 11.76
CA GLY A 96 -13.39 -15.63 12.76
C GLY A 96 -12.59 -14.38 12.36
N ILE A 97 -12.69 -13.92 11.10
CA ILE A 97 -12.12 -12.63 10.69
C ILE A 97 -13.12 -11.50 10.99
N ALA A 98 -12.64 -10.47 11.68
CA ALA A 98 -13.44 -9.32 12.05
C ALA A 98 -12.70 -8.01 11.79
N PHE A 99 -13.47 -6.98 11.45
CA PHE A 99 -12.98 -5.62 11.37
C PHE A 99 -12.87 -4.97 12.76
N PRO A 100 -11.96 -3.99 12.96
CA PRO A 100 -11.02 -3.49 11.97
C PRO A 100 -9.79 -4.39 11.80
N ILE A 101 -9.35 -4.56 10.54
CA ILE A 101 -8.06 -5.16 10.20
C ILE A 101 -6.98 -4.07 10.28
N ARG A 102 -5.81 -4.41 10.82
CA ARG A 102 -4.74 -3.45 11.10
C ARG A 102 -3.45 -3.86 10.41
N TRP A 103 -2.74 -2.88 9.87
CA TRP A 103 -1.38 -3.04 9.36
C TRP A 103 -0.48 -1.88 9.81
N PRO A 104 0.67 -2.15 10.45
CA PRO A 104 1.00 -3.41 11.11
C PRO A 104 -0.02 -3.81 12.19
N GLY A 105 -0.17 -5.12 12.41
CA GLY A 105 -1.16 -5.68 13.34
C GLY A 105 -0.76 -5.55 14.81
N GLU A 106 -1.71 -5.75 15.72
CA GLU A 106 -1.47 -5.73 17.17
C GLU A 106 -0.39 -6.73 17.59
N GLY A 107 0.61 -6.26 18.31
CA GLY A 107 1.73 -7.05 18.83
C GLY A 107 2.70 -7.56 17.76
N THR A 108 2.49 -7.23 16.48
CA THR A 108 3.33 -7.71 15.38
C THR A 108 4.63 -6.93 15.27
N THR A 109 5.62 -7.52 14.58
CA THR A 109 6.88 -6.86 14.23
C THR A 109 6.97 -6.75 12.72
N THR A 110 7.13 -5.53 12.20
CA THR A 110 7.41 -5.29 10.78
C THR A 110 8.89 -5.00 10.56
N PHE A 111 9.42 -5.36 9.39
CA PHE A 111 10.74 -4.91 8.94
C PHE A 111 10.64 -3.72 7.98
N LEU A 112 9.45 -3.43 7.44
CA LEU A 112 9.23 -2.25 6.61
C LEU A 112 9.19 -1.00 7.48
N ARG A 113 9.80 0.08 7.00
CA ARG A 113 9.99 1.31 7.79
C ARG A 113 9.41 2.54 7.15
N ALA A 114 9.30 2.55 5.84
CA ALA A 114 9.09 3.76 5.09
C ALA A 114 8.28 3.50 3.83
N PHE A 115 7.55 4.52 3.40
CA PHE A 115 7.13 4.69 2.02
C PHE A 115 8.31 5.29 1.27
N GLU A 116 8.97 4.50 0.42
CA GLU A 116 10.20 4.90 -0.28
C GLU A 116 10.01 5.00 -1.81
N VAL A 117 8.93 4.43 -2.32
CA VAL A 117 8.60 4.35 -3.76
C VAL A 117 7.42 5.20 -4.12
N GLY A 118 7.32 5.60 -5.39
CA GLY A 118 6.11 6.24 -5.88
C GLY A 118 4.92 5.29 -5.84
N GLU A 119 3.74 5.83 -5.59
CA GLU A 119 2.45 5.16 -5.75
C GLU A 119 1.55 6.00 -6.64
N TYR A 120 0.59 5.36 -7.30
CA TYR A 120 -0.50 6.02 -7.98
C TYR A 120 -1.82 5.45 -7.47
N PRO A 121 -2.71 6.26 -6.87
CA PRO A 121 -2.56 7.69 -6.54
C PRO A 121 -1.41 7.99 -5.56
N ASP A 122 -0.92 9.24 -5.51
CA ASP A 122 0.12 9.62 -4.55
C ASP A 122 -0.46 9.90 -3.14
N PRO A 123 -0.12 9.11 -2.10
CA PRO A 123 -0.58 9.37 -0.73
C PRO A 123 0.11 10.57 -0.08
N LEU A 124 1.33 10.93 -0.51
CA LEU A 124 2.12 12.01 0.10
C LEU A 124 1.54 13.39 -0.20
N ALA A 125 0.89 13.54 -1.36
CA ALA A 125 0.28 14.79 -1.79
C ALA A 125 -0.74 15.35 -0.79
N HIS A 126 -1.53 14.47 -0.14
CA HIS A 126 -2.49 14.89 0.89
C HIS A 126 -1.78 15.51 2.11
N CYS A 127 -0.66 14.91 2.51
CA CYS A 127 0.08 15.30 3.70
C CYS A 127 1.11 16.41 3.44
N GLY A 128 1.36 16.77 2.17
CA GLY A 128 2.43 17.69 1.79
C GLY A 128 3.82 17.14 2.11
N TYR A 129 3.99 15.82 2.05
CA TYR A 129 5.24 15.13 2.35
C TYR A 129 6.03 14.85 1.06
N SER A 130 7.24 14.32 1.23
CA SER A 130 8.07 13.81 0.13
C SER A 130 8.72 12.52 0.59
N ALA A 131 8.99 11.61 -0.33
CA ALA A 131 9.66 10.36 0.01
C ALA A 131 11.13 10.61 0.44
N PRO A 132 11.66 9.83 1.38
CA PRO A 132 10.97 8.79 2.13
C PRO A 132 10.06 9.38 3.23
N ALA A 133 8.86 8.81 3.39
CA ALA A 133 7.97 9.06 4.53
C ALA A 133 7.89 7.80 5.40
N GLY A 134 7.23 7.87 6.56
CA GLY A 134 7.02 6.70 7.41
C GLY A 134 6.19 5.60 6.74
N LEU A 135 6.35 4.35 7.19
CA LEU A 135 5.49 3.26 6.77
C LEU A 135 4.02 3.65 7.06
N PRO A 136 3.12 3.61 6.06
CA PRO A 136 1.70 3.84 6.29
C PRO A 136 1.15 2.80 7.25
N ILE A 137 0.39 3.28 8.23
CA ILE A 137 -0.34 2.46 9.18
C ILE A 137 -1.81 2.48 8.76
N LEU A 138 -2.39 1.30 8.54
CA LEU A 138 -3.73 1.13 7.98
C LEU A 138 -4.70 0.55 9.00
N MET A 139 -5.93 1.02 8.95
CA MET A 139 -7.09 0.37 9.54
C MET A 139 -8.19 0.22 8.50
N LEU A 140 -8.63 -1.01 8.25
CA LEU A 140 -9.74 -1.32 7.34
C LEU A 140 -10.97 -1.59 8.21
N PHE A 141 -12.05 -0.85 8.04
CA PHE A 141 -13.23 -0.93 8.93
C PHE A 141 -14.38 -1.78 8.39
N GLY A 142 -14.37 -2.11 7.10
CA GLY A 142 -15.48 -2.83 6.51
C GLY A 142 -15.27 -3.14 5.04
N THR A 143 -16.38 -3.31 4.32
CA THR A 143 -16.42 -3.69 2.91
C THR A 143 -16.97 -2.57 2.01
N GLY A 144 -16.94 -1.32 2.46
CA GLY A 144 -17.38 -0.15 1.71
C GLY A 144 -18.75 0.42 2.08
N SER A 145 -19.26 0.04 3.26
CA SER A 145 -20.55 0.50 3.76
C SER A 145 -20.44 1.31 5.05
N PHE A 146 -19.22 1.57 5.53
CA PHE A 146 -18.94 2.30 6.75
C PHE A 146 -18.10 3.53 6.41
N THR A 147 -18.63 4.74 6.55
CA THR A 147 -17.82 5.93 6.33
C THR A 147 -17.07 6.30 7.62
N PRO A 148 -15.73 6.25 7.69
CA PRO A 148 -14.96 6.72 8.83
C PRO A 148 -15.14 8.22 9.04
N SER A 149 -15.25 8.62 10.30
CA SER A 149 -15.11 10.00 10.75
C SER A 149 -14.10 10.03 11.88
N ILE A 150 -12.91 10.53 11.56
CA ILE A 150 -11.78 10.58 12.48
C ILE A 150 -11.90 11.86 13.32
N THR A 151 -11.93 11.72 14.64
CA THR A 151 -12.07 12.86 15.56
C THR A 151 -10.89 13.04 16.53
N ALA A 152 -10.06 12.02 16.70
CA ALA A 152 -8.82 12.09 17.47
C ALA A 152 -7.82 11.05 16.96
N HIS A 153 -6.54 11.38 16.98
CA HIS A 153 -5.46 10.46 16.59
C HIS A 153 -4.15 10.80 17.30
N GLN A 154 -3.33 9.77 17.55
CA GLN A 154 -2.00 9.88 18.15
C GLN A 154 -1.12 8.71 17.69
N LEU A 155 0.14 9.01 17.42
CA LEU A 155 1.19 8.04 17.19
C LEU A 155 2.33 8.31 18.17
N LEU A 156 2.71 7.30 18.95
CA LEU A 156 3.81 7.37 19.89
C LEU A 156 4.90 6.37 19.49
N ARG A 157 6.16 6.79 19.53
CA ARG A 157 7.35 5.92 19.49
C ARG A 157 7.93 5.87 20.88
N ASP A 158 7.92 4.70 21.50
CA ASP A 158 8.44 4.48 22.86
C ASP A 158 7.93 5.53 23.87
N GLY A 159 6.63 5.87 23.76
CA GLY A 159 5.96 6.88 24.59
C GLY A 159 6.11 8.33 24.13
N THR A 160 6.94 8.61 23.11
CA THR A 160 7.17 9.97 22.58
C THR A 160 6.30 10.24 21.35
N PRO A 161 5.58 11.38 21.26
CA PRO A 161 4.79 11.71 20.07
C PRO A 161 5.61 11.78 18.78
N VAL A 162 5.03 11.25 17.70
CA VAL A 162 5.59 11.24 16.34
C VAL A 162 4.72 12.10 15.43
N ALA A 163 5.34 12.95 14.61
CA ALA A 163 4.63 13.72 13.61
C ALA A 163 4.00 12.80 12.55
N HIS A 164 2.72 12.97 12.30
CA HIS A 164 1.96 12.16 11.36
C HIS A 164 0.79 12.94 10.76
N CYS A 165 0.30 12.43 9.65
CA CYS A 165 -0.87 12.86 8.92
C CYS A 165 -1.90 11.71 8.93
N VAL A 166 -3.20 12.02 8.82
CA VAL A 166 -4.25 10.99 8.78
C VAL A 166 -5.28 11.35 7.73
N PHE A 167 -5.75 10.37 6.97
CA PHE A 167 -6.83 10.54 6.00
C PHE A 167 -7.65 9.27 5.77
N ASP A 168 -8.83 9.46 5.20
CA ASP A 168 -9.81 8.45 4.82
C ASP A 168 -10.46 8.82 3.46
N GLU A 169 -11.47 8.08 3.01
CA GLU A 169 -12.12 8.33 1.73
C GLU A 169 -12.84 9.69 1.62
N THR A 170 -13.13 10.34 2.75
CA THR A 170 -13.81 11.64 2.77
C THR A 170 -12.82 12.80 2.77
N THR A 171 -11.64 12.58 3.37
CA THR A 171 -10.63 13.60 3.63
C THR A 171 -9.43 13.55 2.69
N TYR A 172 -9.13 12.43 2.03
CA TYR A 172 -8.02 12.35 1.07
C TYR A 172 -8.16 13.40 -0.03
N THR A 173 -7.11 14.17 -0.26
CA THR A 173 -7.06 15.24 -1.26
C THR A 173 -5.84 15.08 -2.15
N HIS A 174 -6.01 15.42 -3.42
CA HIS A 174 -4.94 15.46 -4.40
C HIS A 174 -5.25 16.60 -5.40
N PRO A 175 -4.24 17.35 -5.90
CA PRO A 175 -4.43 18.39 -6.91
C PRO A 175 -5.03 17.84 -8.21
N ASP A 176 -4.52 16.70 -8.68
CA ASP A 176 -5.12 15.92 -9.78
C ASP A 176 -6.43 15.26 -9.33
N SER A 177 -7.52 15.56 -10.04
CA SER A 177 -8.87 15.08 -9.70
C SER A 177 -9.10 13.59 -9.97
N ALA A 178 -8.38 12.99 -10.92
CA ALA A 178 -8.47 11.56 -11.23
C ALA A 178 -7.80 10.76 -10.10
N GLN A 179 -6.60 11.16 -9.69
CA GLN A 179 -5.92 10.57 -8.52
C GLN A 179 -6.74 10.73 -7.25
N ARG A 180 -7.31 11.91 -7.00
CA ARG A 180 -8.21 12.12 -5.86
C ARG A 180 -9.40 11.16 -5.87
N SER A 181 -10.06 11.02 -7.01
CA SER A 181 -11.25 10.17 -7.14
C SER A 181 -10.90 8.69 -6.98
N LEU A 182 -9.81 8.25 -7.60
CA LEU A 182 -9.31 6.88 -7.49
C LEU A 182 -8.88 6.55 -6.04
N GLY A 183 -8.12 7.44 -5.39
CA GLY A 183 -7.63 7.20 -4.03
C GLY A 183 -8.78 7.09 -3.04
N ARG A 184 -9.80 7.95 -3.16
CA ARG A 184 -11.03 7.86 -2.37
C ARG A 184 -11.80 6.57 -2.65
N ALA A 185 -11.89 6.14 -3.91
CA ALA A 185 -12.56 4.89 -4.26
C ALA A 185 -11.85 3.66 -3.67
N ILE A 186 -10.51 3.64 -3.69
CA ILE A 186 -9.70 2.58 -3.09
C ILE A 186 -9.90 2.55 -1.57
N LEU A 187 -9.80 3.69 -0.88
CA LEU A 187 -10.03 3.77 0.56
C LEU A 187 -11.46 3.34 0.93
N ASN A 188 -12.46 3.83 0.21
CA ASN A 188 -13.86 3.45 0.38
C ASN A 188 -14.08 1.96 0.13
N SER A 189 -13.23 1.27 -0.64
CA SER A 189 -13.42 -0.18 -0.85
C SER A 189 -13.36 -0.93 0.48
N ARG A 190 -12.56 -0.48 1.45
CA ARG A 190 -12.39 -1.12 2.77
C ARG A 190 -12.64 -0.20 3.95
N ASP A 191 -13.34 0.90 3.70
CA ASP A 191 -13.61 1.91 4.72
C ASP A 191 -12.30 2.33 5.42
N ALA A 192 -11.23 2.49 4.64
CA ALA A 192 -9.87 2.47 5.13
C ALA A 192 -9.40 3.84 5.65
N VAL A 193 -8.74 3.81 6.79
CA VAL A 193 -8.02 4.95 7.36
C VAL A 193 -6.52 4.73 7.22
N VAL A 194 -5.82 5.76 6.77
CA VAL A 194 -4.36 5.80 6.67
C VAL A 194 -3.82 6.78 7.71
N ILE A 195 -2.90 6.32 8.55
CA ILE A 195 -2.03 7.15 9.37
C ILE A 195 -0.64 7.12 8.74
N LEU A 196 -0.17 8.24 8.23
CA LEU A 196 1.11 8.38 7.53
C LEU A 196 2.10 9.16 8.41
N PRO A 197 3.08 8.49 9.04
CA PRO A 197 4.14 9.17 9.78
C PRO A 197 4.99 10.02 8.84
N ARG A 198 5.50 11.15 9.33
CA ARG A 198 6.31 12.05 8.49
C ARG A 198 7.68 11.47 8.14
N ASP A 199 8.32 10.83 9.11
CA ASP A 199 9.65 10.26 8.97
C ASP A 199 9.59 8.71 8.99
N PRO A 200 10.54 8.02 8.34
CA PRO A 200 10.72 6.58 8.46
C PRO A 200 10.65 6.08 9.90
N LEU A 201 9.96 4.95 10.11
CA LEU A 201 9.85 4.35 11.42
C LEU A 201 11.24 3.96 11.97
N GLY A 202 11.41 4.10 13.29
CA GLY A 202 12.67 3.82 13.99
C GLY A 202 12.87 2.32 14.25
N PRO A 203 14.01 1.73 13.84
CA PRO A 203 14.32 0.34 14.14
C PRO A 203 14.34 0.06 15.65
N GLY A 204 13.94 -1.14 16.03
CA GLY A 204 13.94 -1.61 17.42
C GLY A 204 12.97 -0.87 18.34
N SER A 205 12.12 0.00 17.80
CA SER A 205 11.20 0.84 18.56
C SER A 205 9.81 0.24 18.59
N ARG A 206 9.04 0.52 19.64
CA ARG A 206 7.61 0.22 19.73
C ARG A 206 6.81 1.43 19.30
N TYR A 207 5.87 1.22 18.39
CA TYR A 207 4.89 2.23 18.00
C TYR A 207 3.54 1.92 18.63
N THR A 208 2.95 2.90 19.30
CA THR A 208 1.59 2.83 19.84
C THR A 208 0.70 3.79 19.09
N VAL A 209 -0.38 3.27 18.54
CA VAL A 209 -1.36 4.01 17.75
C VAL A 209 -2.62 4.16 18.59
N SER A 210 -3.16 5.37 18.66
CA SER A 210 -4.51 5.62 19.17
C SER A 210 -5.30 6.42 18.16
N ILE A 211 -6.52 6.02 17.86
CA ILE A 211 -7.41 6.74 16.94
C ILE A 211 -8.87 6.59 17.37
N THR A 212 -9.66 7.64 17.23
CA THR A 212 -11.11 7.62 17.45
C THR A 212 -11.81 7.79 16.11
N VAL A 213 -12.58 6.77 15.73
CA VAL A 213 -13.37 6.73 14.49
C VAL A 213 -14.83 6.50 14.85
N ASN A 214 -15.71 7.37 14.38
CA ASN A 214 -17.16 7.32 14.65
C ASN A 214 -17.48 7.21 16.15
N GLY A 215 -16.74 7.96 16.98
CA GLY A 215 -16.90 7.99 18.44
C GLY A 215 -16.34 6.78 19.19
N ARG A 216 -15.78 5.78 18.49
CA ARG A 216 -15.12 4.63 19.12
C ARG A 216 -13.60 4.77 19.06
N SER A 217 -12.96 4.66 20.21
CA SER A 217 -11.50 4.67 20.31
C SER A 217 -10.90 3.29 20.11
N TYR A 218 -9.79 3.26 19.39
CA TYR A 218 -8.96 2.09 19.14
C TYR A 218 -7.53 2.42 19.54
N THR A 219 -6.91 1.54 20.30
CA THR A 219 -5.50 1.63 20.67
C THR A 219 -4.85 0.28 20.46
N TRP A 220 -3.68 0.27 19.83
CA TRP A 220 -2.90 -0.94 19.56
C TRP A 220 -1.42 -0.55 19.40
N SER A 221 -0.54 -1.53 19.39
CA SER A 221 0.89 -1.32 19.20
C SER A 221 1.52 -2.37 18.32
N PHE A 222 2.62 -2.00 17.68
CA PHE A 222 3.46 -2.89 16.89
C PHE A 222 4.93 -2.51 17.08
N PHE A 223 5.83 -3.35 16.58
CA PHE A 223 7.27 -3.17 16.69
C PHE A 223 7.90 -3.03 15.31
N VAL A 224 9.03 -2.34 15.26
CA VAL A 224 9.92 -2.33 14.10
C VAL A 224 11.13 -3.19 14.42
N ALA A 225 11.49 -4.12 13.54
CA ALA A 225 12.65 -4.99 13.75
C ALA A 225 13.93 -4.16 13.98
N ALA A 226 14.78 -4.58 14.91
CA ALA A 226 16.03 -3.86 15.23
C ALA A 226 17.01 -3.80 14.05
N GLY A 227 17.02 -4.84 13.20
CA GLY A 227 17.85 -4.91 11.99
C GLY A 227 17.19 -4.30 10.75
N ALA A 228 16.04 -3.65 10.87
CA ALA A 228 15.35 -3.04 9.74
C ALA A 228 16.20 -1.90 9.17
N SER A 229 16.82 -2.17 8.02
CA SER A 229 17.58 -1.17 7.27
C SER A 229 16.63 -0.35 6.40
N ALA A 230 17.04 0.85 6.00
CA ALA A 230 16.39 1.47 4.84
C ALA A 230 16.64 0.51 3.68
N THR A 231 15.57 -0.03 3.10
CA THR A 231 15.74 -0.87 1.93
C THR A 231 16.25 0.08 0.85
N ALA A 232 17.34 -0.26 0.16
CA ALA A 232 17.79 0.54 -0.98
C ALA A 232 16.79 0.31 -2.12
N ILE A 233 15.62 0.91 -2.01
CA ILE A 233 14.57 0.79 -3.00
C ILE A 233 14.86 1.83 -4.07
N VAL A 234 15.16 1.35 -5.27
CA VAL A 234 15.41 2.25 -6.41
C VAL A 234 14.08 2.93 -6.72
N PRO A 235 14.02 4.27 -6.82
CA PRO A 235 12.75 4.96 -7.06
C PRO A 235 12.06 4.41 -8.31
N GLU A 236 10.91 3.78 -8.11
CA GLU A 236 10.08 3.24 -9.19
C GLU A 236 9.18 4.36 -9.71
N ALA A 237 8.97 4.41 -11.03
CA ALA A 237 8.05 5.39 -11.59
C ALA A 237 6.60 5.01 -11.27
N GLN A 238 5.76 6.03 -11.12
CA GLN A 238 4.33 5.85 -10.87
C GLN A 238 3.69 5.00 -11.98
N VAL A 239 2.97 3.95 -11.57
CA VAL A 239 2.03 3.23 -12.44
C VAL A 239 1.02 4.23 -12.98
N ARG A 240 0.80 4.27 -14.31
CA ARG A 240 -0.23 5.11 -14.92
C ARG A 240 -1.44 4.30 -15.36
#